data_AF-A0A6L3C8E2-F1
#
_entry.id   AF-A0A6L3C8E2-F1
#
_cell.length_a   1.000
_cell.length_b   1.000
_cell.length_c   1.000
_cell.angle_alpha   90.00
_cell.angle_beta   90.00
_cell.angle_gamma   90.00
#
_symmetry.space_group_name_H-M   'P 1'
#
loop_
_entity.id
_entity.type
_entity.pdbx_description
1 polymer ?
#
loop_
_entity_poly.entity_id
_entity_poly.type
_entity_poly.pdbx_seq_one_letter_code
_entity_poly.pdbx_strand_id
1 'polypeptide(L)'
;MSYHSPEHPKVRSSKLASSLPNQDHPGSGAIEDAFGPNSSIFNETTERLTSIYQQANHVPSVAARFREWQRFRRLTSVELTTDESSFTNQTYLALLARITARCFVAPASPIFDNEELLEIVNSDYFTRRGISNFGEGDIFSWLLSESIWELNLGELVLETIQNLADAAERYNFNDAYPGALDSIFQQLAPARQTIPRWLAEYIVKHELGLADQSNLSLLDTACGTGAFLCAAIE
;
A
#
# COMPACT_ATOMS: atom_id res chain seq x y z
N MET A 1 -33.08 57.41 26.14
CA MET A 1 -31.81 57.01 25.52
C MET A 1 -31.29 55.80 26.29
N SER A 2 -31.60 54.59 25.82
CA SER A 2 -31.20 53.34 26.46
C SER A 2 -29.92 52.83 25.82
N TYR A 3 -28.92 52.50 26.64
CA TYR A 3 -27.70 51.84 26.20
C TYR A 3 -27.98 50.37 25.88
N HIS A 4 -27.64 49.93 24.67
CA HIS A 4 -27.54 48.51 24.33
C HIS A 4 -26.18 47.98 24.76
N SER A 5 -26.16 46.96 25.62
CA SER A 5 -24.97 46.14 25.87
C SER A 5 -24.69 45.25 24.66
N PRO A 6 -23.42 44.95 24.33
CA PRO A 6 -23.08 44.02 23.25
C PRO A 6 -23.35 42.57 23.68
N GLU A 7 -24.01 41.80 22.82
CA GLU A 7 -24.15 40.35 23.01
C GLU A 7 -22.77 39.67 22.95
N HIS A 8 -22.49 38.81 23.92
CA HIS A 8 -21.33 37.93 23.89
C HIS A 8 -21.47 36.86 22.78
N PRO A 9 -20.39 36.49 22.09
CA PRO A 9 -20.45 35.44 21.08
C PRO A 9 -20.77 34.10 21.74
N LYS A 10 -21.81 33.43 21.22
CA LYS A 10 -22.17 32.07 21.64
C LYS A 10 -21.02 31.13 21.34
N VAL A 11 -20.36 30.64 22.38
CA VAL A 11 -19.40 29.55 22.30
C VAL A 11 -20.13 28.33 21.71
N ARG A 12 -19.83 27.99 20.46
CA ARG A 12 -20.23 26.71 19.87
C ARG A 12 -19.47 25.64 20.65
N SER A 13 -20.19 24.93 21.53
CA SER A 13 -19.69 23.72 22.15
C SER A 13 -19.51 22.67 21.05
N SER A 14 -18.30 22.57 20.50
CA SER A 14 -17.90 21.41 19.71
C SER A 14 -17.70 20.25 20.68
N LYS A 15 -18.79 19.55 20.99
CA LYS A 15 -18.67 18.18 21.47
C LYS A 15 -18.03 17.41 20.32
N LEU A 16 -16.70 17.24 20.37
CA LEU A 16 -16.01 16.20 19.63
C LEU A 16 -16.80 14.91 19.84
N ALA A 17 -17.27 14.34 18.73
CA ALA A 17 -17.88 13.03 18.74
C ALA A 17 -16.91 12.10 19.46
N SER A 18 -17.44 11.37 20.44
CA SER A 18 -16.71 10.35 21.18
C SER A 18 -15.95 9.47 20.20
N SER A 19 -14.63 9.38 20.40
CA SER A 19 -13.73 8.47 19.71
C SER A 19 -14.38 7.09 19.60
N LEU A 20 -14.84 6.74 18.39
CA LEU A 20 -15.22 5.38 18.07
C LEU A 20 -13.98 4.51 18.33
N PRO A 21 -14.11 3.43 19.13
CA PRO A 21 -12.99 2.52 19.34
C PRO A 21 -12.54 1.98 17.98
N ASN A 22 -11.22 1.83 17.80
CA ASN A 22 -10.66 1.00 16.73
C ASN A 22 -11.47 -0.29 16.71
N GLN A 23 -12.28 -0.48 15.67
CA GLN A 23 -12.93 -1.74 15.42
C GLN A 23 -11.81 -2.64 14.91
N ASP A 24 -11.16 -3.37 15.82
CA ASP A 24 -10.29 -4.48 15.45
C ASP A 24 -11.17 -5.49 14.71
N HIS A 25 -11.16 -5.40 13.38
CA HIS A 25 -11.82 -6.38 12.54
C HIS A 25 -11.14 -7.72 12.82
N PRO A 26 -11.89 -8.78 13.18
CA PRO A 26 -11.32 -10.07 13.59
C PRO A 26 -10.46 -10.75 12.50
N GLY A 27 -10.46 -10.23 11.26
CA GLY A 27 -9.55 -10.65 10.19
C GLY A 27 -8.18 -9.96 10.16
N SER A 28 -8.00 -8.79 10.78
CA SER A 28 -6.74 -8.02 10.72
C SER A 28 -5.57 -8.78 11.36
N GLY A 29 -5.81 -9.40 12.52
CA GLY A 29 -4.79 -10.20 13.22
C GLY A 29 -4.36 -11.42 12.42
N ALA A 30 -5.30 -12.11 11.76
CA ALA A 30 -4.97 -13.28 10.94
C ALA A 30 -4.15 -12.92 9.69
N ILE A 31 -4.40 -11.76 9.08
CA ILE A 31 -3.60 -11.24 7.95
C ILE A 31 -2.20 -10.85 8.44
N GLU A 32 -2.09 -10.16 9.57
CA GLU A 32 -0.80 -9.78 10.15
C GLU A 32 0.03 -10.98 10.57
N ASP A 33 -0.56 -11.98 11.24
CA ASP A 33 0.13 -13.21 11.62
C ASP A 33 0.66 -13.97 10.40
N ALA A 34 -0.04 -13.89 9.28
CA ALA A 34 0.29 -14.58 8.05
C ALA A 34 1.30 -13.84 7.17
N PHE A 35 1.21 -12.52 7.06
CA PHE A 35 1.97 -11.71 6.08
C PHE A 35 2.84 -10.63 6.73
N GLY A 36 2.79 -10.49 8.06
CA GLY A 36 3.62 -9.54 8.79
C GLY A 36 5.09 -9.97 8.88
N PRO A 37 5.97 -9.06 9.34
CA PRO A 37 7.43 -9.29 9.37
C PRO A 37 7.90 -10.51 10.18
N ASN A 38 7.05 -11.02 11.08
CA ASN A 38 7.36 -12.18 11.91
C ASN A 38 6.86 -13.51 11.30
N SER A 39 6.24 -13.48 10.12
CA SER A 39 5.64 -14.66 9.49
C SER A 39 6.61 -15.45 8.62
N SER A 40 6.33 -16.73 8.40
CA SER A 40 7.12 -17.56 7.49
C SER A 40 7.01 -17.08 6.04
N ILE A 41 5.79 -16.69 5.60
CA ILE A 41 5.55 -16.18 4.25
C ILE A 41 6.39 -14.93 3.98
N PHE A 42 6.46 -14.01 4.94
CA PHE A 42 7.30 -12.82 4.83
C PHE A 42 8.78 -13.20 4.71
N ASN A 43 9.28 -14.04 5.62
CA ASN A 43 10.70 -14.43 5.64
C ASN A 43 11.10 -15.15 4.34
N GLU A 44 10.34 -16.17 3.92
CA GLU A 44 10.63 -16.94 2.72
C GLU A 44 10.59 -16.07 1.46
N THR A 45 9.61 -15.18 1.35
CA THR A 45 9.47 -14.30 0.19
C THR A 45 10.60 -13.26 0.15
N THR A 46 10.91 -12.62 1.28
CA THR A 46 11.93 -11.56 1.34
C THR A 46 13.36 -12.11 1.21
N GLU A 47 13.63 -13.33 1.68
CA GLU A 47 14.88 -14.04 1.42
C GLU A 47 15.09 -14.26 -0.08
N ARG A 48 14.06 -14.75 -0.78
CA ARG A 48 14.10 -14.94 -2.24
C ARG A 48 14.27 -13.62 -2.98
N LEU A 49 13.49 -12.59 -2.64
CA LEU A 49 13.63 -11.25 -3.23
C LEU A 49 15.03 -10.67 -3.02
N THR A 50 15.60 -10.85 -1.83
CA THR A 50 16.97 -10.40 -1.51
C THR A 50 18.00 -11.15 -2.33
N SER A 51 17.86 -12.47 -2.49
CA SER A 51 18.73 -13.28 -3.35
C SER A 51 18.66 -12.84 -4.82
N ILE A 52 17.45 -12.61 -5.36
CA ILE A 52 17.25 -12.09 -6.72
C ILE A 52 17.94 -10.73 -6.86
N TYR A 53 17.73 -9.83 -5.90
CA TYR A 53 18.31 -8.49 -5.93
C TYR A 53 19.84 -8.54 -5.89
N GLN A 54 20.45 -9.34 -5.01
CA GLN A 54 21.91 -9.46 -4.90
C GLN A 54 22.55 -9.97 -6.19
N GLN A 55 21.89 -10.88 -6.89
CA GLN A 55 22.37 -11.38 -8.19
C GLN A 55 22.21 -10.34 -9.29
N ALA A 56 21.25 -9.42 -9.20
CA ALA A 56 20.94 -8.44 -10.23
C ALA A 56 21.39 -7.00 -9.94
N ASN A 57 21.89 -6.70 -8.75
CA ASN A 57 22.19 -5.32 -8.31
C ASN A 57 23.29 -4.62 -9.13
N HIS A 58 24.09 -5.37 -9.87
CA HIS A 58 25.11 -4.87 -10.78
C HIS A 58 24.53 -4.38 -12.12
N VAL A 59 23.29 -4.79 -12.44
CA VAL A 59 22.58 -4.38 -13.66
C VAL A 59 22.13 -2.91 -13.52
N PRO A 60 22.40 -2.04 -14.51
CA PRO A 60 22.07 -0.62 -14.44
C PRO A 60 20.59 -0.31 -14.16
N SER A 61 19.65 -1.05 -14.78
CA SER A 61 18.20 -0.85 -14.62
C SER A 61 17.75 -1.15 -13.18
N VAL A 62 18.18 -2.28 -12.62
CA VAL A 62 17.86 -2.69 -11.24
C VAL A 62 18.51 -1.75 -10.23
N ALA A 63 19.80 -1.44 -10.42
CA ALA A 63 20.53 -0.51 -9.58
C ALA A 63 19.91 0.90 -9.58
N ALA A 64 19.34 1.34 -10.71
CA ALA A 64 18.65 2.62 -10.79
C ALA A 64 17.39 2.66 -9.91
N ARG A 65 16.59 1.59 -9.89
CA ARG A 65 15.39 1.48 -9.04
C ARG A 65 15.73 1.53 -7.56
N PHE A 66 16.80 0.85 -7.14
CA PHE A 66 17.29 0.93 -5.77
C PHE A 66 17.75 2.35 -5.39
N ARG A 67 18.56 3.01 -6.24
CA ARG A 67 19.00 4.39 -5.99
C ARG A 67 17.84 5.37 -5.92
N GLU A 68 16.84 5.19 -6.78
CA GLU A 68 15.62 6.00 -6.78
C GLU A 68 14.84 5.83 -5.46
N TRP A 69 14.65 4.59 -5.02
CA TRP A 69 14.06 4.29 -3.71
C TRP A 69 14.85 4.91 -2.55
N GLN A 70 16.18 4.77 -2.54
CA GLN A 70 17.04 5.39 -1.51
C GLN A 70 16.86 6.91 -1.47
N ARG A 71 16.76 7.55 -2.65
CA ARG A 71 16.52 9.00 -2.73
C ARG A 71 15.19 9.38 -2.09
N PHE A 72 14.10 8.67 -2.40
CA PHE A 72 12.79 8.94 -1.80
C PHE A 72 12.80 8.72 -0.28
N ARG A 73 13.41 7.65 0.21
CA ARG A 73 13.51 7.35 1.65
C ARG A 73 14.24 8.45 2.42
N ARG A 74 15.35 8.96 1.87
CA ARG A 74 16.13 10.05 2.49
C ARG A 74 15.38 11.38 2.57
N LEU A 75 14.45 11.62 1.65
CA LEU A 75 13.57 12.80 1.70
C LEU A 75 12.53 12.69 2.82
N THR A 76 12.11 11.47 3.17
CA THR A 76 11.09 11.25 4.20
C THR A 76 11.64 11.27 5.62
N SER A 77 12.83 10.71 5.87
CA SER A 77 13.49 10.77 7.17
C SER A 77 14.95 10.33 7.06
N VAL A 78 15.83 10.99 7.82
CA VAL A 78 17.28 10.71 7.86
C VAL A 78 17.60 9.44 8.66
N GLU A 79 16.71 9.03 9.57
CA GLU A 79 16.94 7.89 10.48
C GLU A 79 16.53 6.55 9.86
N LEU A 80 15.89 6.56 8.68
CA LEU A 80 15.48 5.34 8.02
C LEU A 80 16.66 4.59 7.41
N THR A 81 16.65 3.28 7.63
CA THR A 81 17.51 2.35 6.92
C THR A 81 17.24 2.43 5.41
N THR A 82 18.33 2.42 4.64
CA THR A 82 18.36 2.48 3.17
C THR A 82 19.19 1.34 2.57
N ASP A 83 19.26 0.22 3.30
CA ASP A 83 19.92 -1.02 2.90
C ASP A 83 19.05 -1.86 1.95
N GLU A 84 19.65 -2.91 1.39
CA GLU A 84 19.02 -3.80 0.42
C GLU A 84 17.82 -4.56 1.00
N SER A 85 17.90 -5.02 2.26
CA SER A 85 16.79 -5.72 2.91
C SER A 85 15.59 -4.79 3.11
N SER A 86 15.82 -3.54 3.48
CA SER A 86 14.75 -2.54 3.56
C SER A 86 14.07 -2.27 2.21
N PHE A 87 14.81 -2.38 1.10
CA PHE A 87 14.25 -2.26 -0.26
C PHE A 87 13.44 -3.48 -0.66
N THR A 88 13.94 -4.70 -0.39
CA THR A 88 13.22 -5.93 -0.69
C THR A 88 11.99 -6.12 0.20
N ASN A 89 12.02 -5.68 1.45
CA ASN A 89 10.86 -5.63 2.35
C ASN A 89 9.74 -4.72 1.81
N GLN A 90 10.09 -3.56 1.23
CA GLN A 90 9.08 -2.71 0.60
C GLN A 90 8.63 -3.22 -0.76
N THR A 91 9.50 -3.92 -1.49
CA THR A 91 9.09 -4.67 -2.69
C THR A 91 8.05 -5.72 -2.32
N TYR A 92 8.28 -6.49 -1.25
CA TYR A 92 7.30 -7.44 -0.70
C TYR A 92 5.96 -6.77 -0.39
N LEU A 93 5.98 -5.65 0.32
CA LEU A 93 4.75 -4.92 0.68
C LEU A 93 3.98 -4.46 -0.57
N ALA A 94 4.68 -3.96 -1.59
CA ALA A 94 4.05 -3.58 -2.86
C ALA A 94 3.42 -4.79 -3.57
N LEU A 95 4.12 -5.92 -3.63
CA LEU A 95 3.58 -7.16 -4.21
C LEU A 95 2.35 -7.66 -3.45
N LEU A 96 2.42 -7.71 -2.12
CA LEU A 96 1.31 -8.11 -1.27
C LEU A 96 0.08 -7.22 -1.51
N ALA A 97 0.26 -5.90 -1.55
CA ALA A 97 -0.84 -4.96 -1.80
C ALA A 97 -1.50 -5.19 -3.17
N ARG A 98 -0.71 -5.42 -4.22
CA ARG A 98 -1.23 -5.70 -5.57
C ARG A 98 -1.94 -7.05 -5.64
N ILE A 99 -1.37 -8.10 -5.03
CA ILE A 99 -2.01 -9.43 -4.98
C ILE A 99 -3.32 -9.37 -4.19
N THR A 100 -3.35 -8.70 -3.03
CA THR A 100 -4.58 -8.48 -2.26
C THR A 100 -5.64 -7.73 -3.07
N ALA A 101 -5.26 -6.66 -3.78
CA ALA A 101 -6.18 -5.93 -4.63
C ALA A 101 -6.71 -6.80 -5.78
N ARG A 102 -5.86 -7.66 -6.36
CA ARG A 102 -6.28 -8.64 -7.36
C ARG A 102 -7.29 -9.66 -6.80
N CYS A 103 -7.06 -10.19 -5.60
CA CYS A 103 -8.01 -11.09 -4.95
C CYS A 103 -9.37 -10.40 -4.74
N PHE A 104 -9.36 -9.11 -4.39
CA PHE A 104 -10.58 -8.32 -4.24
C PHE A 104 -11.31 -8.03 -5.57
N VAL A 105 -10.57 -7.67 -6.63
CA VAL A 105 -11.15 -7.32 -7.94
C VAL A 105 -11.72 -8.54 -8.68
N ALA A 106 -11.11 -9.73 -8.51
CA ALA A 106 -11.53 -10.95 -9.20
C ALA A 106 -11.56 -12.17 -8.25
N PRO A 107 -12.49 -12.17 -7.28
CA PRO A 107 -12.54 -13.17 -6.21
C PRO A 107 -12.91 -14.60 -6.69
N ALA A 108 -13.51 -14.71 -7.88
CA ALA A 108 -13.91 -15.98 -8.48
C ALA A 108 -12.85 -16.60 -9.41
N SER A 109 -11.68 -15.98 -9.53
CA SER A 109 -10.57 -16.44 -10.38
C SER A 109 -9.35 -16.80 -9.51
N PRO A 110 -9.28 -18.03 -8.97
CA PRO A 110 -8.26 -18.48 -8.02
C PRO A 110 -7.04 -19.10 -8.72
N ILE A 111 -6.81 -18.75 -9.98
CA ILE A 111 -5.64 -19.23 -10.71
C ILE A 111 -4.97 -17.98 -11.23
N PHE A 112 -3.69 -17.85 -10.86
CA PHE A 112 -2.78 -16.90 -11.46
C PHE A 112 -1.97 -17.67 -12.51
N ASP A 113 -2.10 -17.30 -13.78
CA ASP A 113 -1.11 -17.74 -14.76
C ASP A 113 0.10 -16.79 -14.75
N ASN A 114 1.19 -17.22 -15.40
CA ASN A 114 2.42 -16.42 -15.43
C ASN A 114 2.22 -15.03 -16.06
N GLU A 115 1.33 -14.89 -17.06
CA GLU A 115 1.07 -13.60 -17.69
C GLU A 115 0.38 -12.67 -16.70
N GLU A 116 -0.66 -13.16 -16.03
CA GLU A 116 -1.39 -12.45 -14.99
C GLU A 116 -0.48 -12.03 -13.81
N LEU A 117 0.42 -12.90 -13.35
CA LEU A 117 1.39 -12.53 -12.32
C LEU A 117 2.26 -11.33 -12.73
N LEU A 118 2.77 -11.33 -13.95
CA LEU A 118 3.60 -10.23 -14.46
C LEU A 118 2.76 -8.95 -14.62
N GLU A 119 1.51 -9.06 -15.08
CA GLU A 119 0.56 -7.95 -15.18
C GLU A 119 0.15 -7.38 -13.81
N ILE A 120 0.15 -8.20 -12.75
CA ILE A 120 -0.06 -7.72 -11.38
C ILE A 120 1.16 -6.94 -10.91
N VAL A 121 2.37 -7.37 -11.24
CA VAL A 121 3.61 -6.69 -10.81
C VAL A 121 3.78 -5.32 -11.47
N ASN A 122 3.46 -5.17 -12.77
CA ASN A 122 3.52 -3.87 -13.46
C ASN A 122 2.23 -3.04 -13.35
N SER A 123 1.19 -3.60 -12.71
CA SER A 123 -0.16 -3.05 -12.57
C SER A 123 -1.03 -3.01 -13.83
N ASP A 124 -0.58 -3.57 -14.96
CA ASP A 124 -1.37 -3.66 -16.20
C ASP A 124 -2.69 -4.41 -15.99
N TYR A 125 -2.71 -5.39 -15.08
CA TYR A 125 -3.91 -6.14 -14.71
C TYR A 125 -5.07 -5.21 -14.34
N PHE A 126 -4.75 -4.14 -13.60
CA PHE A 126 -5.71 -3.14 -13.09
C PHE A 126 -6.07 -2.12 -14.16
N THR A 127 -5.08 -1.63 -14.91
CA THR A 127 -5.29 -0.68 -16.00
C THR A 127 -6.22 -1.24 -17.07
N ARG A 128 -6.06 -2.51 -17.46
CA ARG A 128 -6.95 -3.20 -18.41
C ARG A 128 -8.40 -3.31 -17.92
N ARG A 129 -8.63 -3.17 -16.60
CA ARG A 129 -9.95 -3.19 -15.96
C ARG A 129 -10.47 -1.79 -15.62
N GLY A 130 -9.82 -0.74 -16.14
CA GLY A 130 -10.24 0.66 -15.96
C GLY A 130 -9.72 1.32 -14.69
N ILE A 131 -8.80 0.69 -13.95
CA ILE A 131 -8.16 1.25 -12.75
C ILE A 131 -6.75 1.72 -13.13
N SER A 132 -6.66 2.87 -13.80
CA SER A 132 -5.40 3.40 -14.36
C SER A 132 -4.50 4.12 -13.34
N ASN A 133 -4.98 4.38 -12.12
CA ASN A 133 -4.25 5.08 -11.07
C ASN A 133 -3.65 4.15 -10.00
N PHE A 134 -3.50 2.85 -10.28
CA PHE A 134 -3.04 1.85 -9.30
C PHE A 134 -1.50 1.75 -9.19
N GLY A 135 -0.75 2.46 -10.05
CA GLY A 135 0.71 2.55 -10.00
C GLY A 135 1.37 1.91 -11.22
N GLU A 136 1.58 2.68 -12.27
CA GLU A 136 2.25 2.20 -13.48
C GLU A 136 3.78 2.22 -13.31
N GLY A 137 4.44 1.06 -13.49
CA GLY A 137 5.90 0.98 -13.68
C GLY A 137 6.77 1.54 -12.55
N ASP A 138 6.30 1.43 -11.31
CA ASP A 138 6.95 2.02 -10.13
C ASP A 138 8.29 1.38 -9.75
N ILE A 139 8.94 1.92 -8.71
CA ILE A 139 10.25 1.44 -8.22
C ILE A 139 10.27 -0.04 -7.83
N PHE A 140 9.12 -0.63 -7.47
CA PHE A 140 8.98 -2.01 -7.02
C PHE A 140 8.64 -2.98 -8.16
N SER A 141 8.45 -2.48 -9.39
CA SER A 141 8.34 -3.29 -10.62
C SER A 141 9.69 -3.76 -11.17
N TRP A 142 10.80 -3.49 -10.47
CA TRP A 142 12.17 -3.83 -10.91
C TRP A 142 12.39 -5.31 -11.24
N LEU A 143 11.58 -6.20 -10.63
CA LEU A 143 11.56 -7.63 -10.91
C LEU A 143 11.28 -7.95 -12.38
N LEU A 144 10.64 -7.04 -13.14
CA LEU A 144 10.27 -7.25 -14.54
C LEU A 144 11.30 -6.70 -15.53
N SER A 145 12.44 -6.21 -15.04
CA SER A 145 13.51 -5.73 -15.94
C SER A 145 13.99 -6.87 -16.85
N GLU A 146 14.10 -6.62 -18.16
CA GLU A 146 14.58 -7.61 -19.15
C GLU A 146 15.87 -8.30 -18.71
N SER A 147 16.80 -7.54 -18.12
CA SER A 147 18.06 -8.07 -17.60
C SER A 147 17.92 -9.13 -16.49
N ILE A 148 16.82 -9.17 -15.74
CA ILE A 148 16.57 -10.26 -14.78
C ILE A 148 16.40 -11.58 -15.56
N TRP A 149 15.77 -11.54 -16.75
CA TRP A 149 15.52 -12.74 -17.56
C TRP A 149 16.81 -13.16 -18.27
N GLU A 150 17.62 -12.19 -18.72
CA GLU A 150 18.97 -12.45 -19.25
C GLU A 150 19.89 -13.13 -18.22
N LEU A 151 19.69 -12.86 -16.92
CA LEU A 151 20.39 -13.53 -15.82
C LEU A 151 19.82 -14.91 -15.47
N ASN A 152 18.82 -15.41 -16.20
CA ASN A 152 18.09 -16.65 -15.90
C ASN A 152 17.40 -16.65 -14.53
N LEU A 153 17.00 -15.49 -14.03
CA LEU A 153 16.29 -15.35 -12.75
C LEU A 153 14.76 -15.32 -12.91
N GLY A 154 14.24 -15.31 -14.14
CA GLY A 154 12.81 -15.19 -14.42
C GLY A 154 11.95 -16.28 -13.78
N GLU A 155 12.43 -17.53 -13.76
CA GLU A 155 11.72 -18.63 -13.10
C GLU A 155 11.65 -18.44 -11.58
N LEU A 156 12.75 -18.01 -10.96
CA LEU A 156 12.79 -17.71 -9.52
C LEU A 156 11.87 -16.53 -9.16
N VAL A 157 11.78 -15.51 -10.03
CA VAL A 157 10.84 -14.40 -9.87
C VAL A 157 9.40 -14.90 -9.93
N LEU A 158 9.04 -15.68 -10.94
CA LEU A 158 7.70 -16.26 -11.08
C LEU A 158 7.34 -17.13 -9.88
N GLU A 159 8.23 -18.03 -9.45
CA GLU A 159 8.01 -18.88 -8.28
C GLU A 159 7.81 -18.05 -7.00
N THR A 160 8.58 -16.97 -6.82
CA THR A 160 8.47 -16.08 -5.67
C THR A 160 7.11 -15.38 -5.63
N ILE A 161 6.64 -14.85 -6.76
CA ILE A 161 5.35 -14.15 -6.84
C ILE A 161 4.20 -15.16 -6.73
N GLN A 162 4.29 -16.31 -7.39
CA GLN A 162 3.28 -17.39 -7.32
C GLN A 162 3.10 -17.87 -5.87
N ASN A 163 4.18 -18.13 -5.14
CA ASN A 163 4.08 -18.58 -3.75
C ASN A 163 3.42 -17.55 -2.85
N LEU A 164 3.65 -16.25 -3.08
CA LEU A 164 2.96 -15.18 -2.36
C LEU A 164 1.47 -15.11 -2.75
N ALA A 165 1.16 -15.31 -4.04
CA ALA A 165 -0.21 -15.34 -4.55
C ALA A 165 -1.00 -16.51 -3.98
N ASP A 166 -0.46 -17.73 -4.05
CA ASP A 166 -1.03 -18.95 -3.45
C ASP A 166 -1.23 -18.80 -1.94
N ALA A 167 -0.34 -18.05 -1.28
CA ALA A 167 -0.50 -17.72 0.13
C ALA A 167 -1.68 -16.79 0.37
N ALA A 168 -1.81 -15.73 -0.43
CA ALA A 168 -2.91 -14.78 -0.34
C ALA A 168 -4.27 -15.43 -0.60
N GLU A 169 -4.38 -16.37 -1.55
CA GLU A 169 -5.65 -17.06 -1.85
C GLU A 169 -6.22 -17.87 -0.69
N ARG A 170 -5.38 -18.31 0.26
CA ARG A 170 -5.84 -19.01 1.46
C ARG A 170 -6.61 -18.10 2.42
N TYR A 171 -6.56 -16.78 2.20
CA TYR A 171 -7.22 -15.77 3.00
C TYR A 171 -8.33 -15.10 2.20
N ASN A 172 -9.47 -14.87 2.86
CA ASN A 172 -10.59 -14.20 2.23
C ASN A 172 -10.36 -12.68 2.19
N PHE A 173 -9.91 -12.17 1.04
CA PHE A 173 -9.83 -10.74 0.76
C PHE A 173 -11.09 -10.18 0.10
N ASN A 174 -12.16 -10.96 -0.07
CA ASN A 174 -13.41 -10.49 -0.71
C ASN A 174 -14.10 -9.40 0.12
N ASP A 175 -13.85 -9.39 1.44
CA ASP A 175 -14.32 -8.38 2.38
C ASP A 175 -13.19 -7.40 2.77
N ALA A 176 -12.20 -7.21 1.89
CA ALA A 176 -11.12 -6.24 2.13
C ALA A 176 -11.71 -4.85 2.39
N TYR A 177 -11.18 -4.19 3.42
CA TYR A 177 -11.62 -2.88 3.89
C TYR A 177 -10.43 -1.92 3.95
N PRO A 178 -10.67 -0.60 3.88
CA PRO A 178 -9.61 0.38 4.07
C PRO A 178 -8.88 0.17 5.40
N GLY A 179 -7.56 -0.04 5.31
CA GLY A 179 -6.70 -0.30 6.47
C GLY A 179 -6.34 -1.77 6.70
N ALA A 180 -6.82 -2.71 5.88
CA ALA A 180 -6.52 -4.14 6.05
C ALA A 180 -5.01 -4.50 6.07
N LEU A 181 -4.15 -3.65 5.50
CA LEU A 181 -2.69 -3.82 5.50
C LEU A 181 -1.95 -2.76 6.34
N ASP A 182 -2.65 -1.94 7.13
CA ASP A 182 -2.05 -0.81 7.86
C ASP A 182 -0.96 -1.26 8.83
N SER A 183 -1.20 -2.32 9.60
CA SER A 183 -0.23 -2.83 10.58
C SER A 183 1.05 -3.31 9.90
N ILE A 184 0.92 -4.07 8.81
CA ILE A 184 2.07 -4.57 8.02
C ILE A 184 2.81 -3.38 7.39
N PHE A 185 2.08 -2.41 6.83
CA PHE A 185 2.67 -1.20 6.28
C PHE A 185 3.47 -0.43 7.33
N GLN A 186 2.93 -0.25 8.55
CA GLN A 186 3.63 0.47 9.62
C GLN A 186 4.93 -0.22 10.03
N GLN A 187 4.93 -1.54 10.11
CA GLN A 187 6.10 -2.30 10.49
C GLN A 187 7.19 -2.28 9.41
N LEU A 188 6.81 -2.23 8.12
CA LEU A 188 7.75 -2.27 6.99
C LEU A 188 8.13 -0.88 6.44
N ALA A 189 7.33 0.16 6.70
CA ALA A 189 7.51 1.53 6.23
C ALA A 189 7.32 2.59 7.34
N PRO A 190 8.10 2.54 8.44
CA PRO A 190 7.81 3.27 9.68
C PRO A 190 7.91 4.81 9.62
N ALA A 191 8.36 5.40 8.50
CA ALA A 191 8.47 6.86 8.38
C ALA A 191 7.13 7.60 8.21
N ARG A 192 6.01 6.89 8.12
CA ARG A 192 4.71 7.51 7.88
C ARG A 192 3.76 7.09 8.99
N GLN A 193 3.43 8.01 9.90
CA GLN A 193 2.34 7.77 10.84
C GLN A 193 1.02 7.58 10.07
N THR A 194 0.24 6.55 10.40
CA THR A 194 -1.10 6.37 9.82
C THR A 194 -1.97 7.53 10.31
N ILE A 195 -2.63 8.21 9.37
CA ILE A 195 -3.64 9.20 9.69
C ILE A 195 -4.88 8.46 10.21
N PRO A 196 -5.39 8.78 11.43
CA PRO A 196 -6.62 8.16 11.92
C PRO A 196 -7.77 8.38 10.94
N ARG A 197 -8.52 7.31 10.63
CA ARG A 197 -9.59 7.33 9.62
C ARG A 197 -10.61 8.45 9.84
N TRP A 198 -11.07 8.64 11.07
CA TRP A 198 -12.02 9.70 11.42
C TRP A 198 -11.52 11.10 11.06
N LEU A 199 -10.19 11.32 11.12
CA LEU A 199 -9.60 12.62 10.82
C LEU A 199 -9.54 12.85 9.30
N ALA A 200 -9.19 11.83 8.54
CA ALA A 200 -9.22 11.88 7.08
C ALA A 200 -10.66 12.12 6.58
N GLU A 201 -11.64 11.38 7.11
CA GLU A 201 -13.06 11.57 6.83
C GLU A 201 -13.53 12.98 7.20
N TYR A 202 -13.19 13.46 8.39
CA TYR A 202 -13.57 14.80 8.81
C TYR A 202 -13.03 15.87 7.85
N ILE A 203 -11.75 15.80 7.48
CA ILE A 203 -11.14 16.78 6.57
C ILE A 203 -11.79 16.73 5.19
N VAL A 204 -11.91 15.54 4.60
CA VAL A 204 -12.46 15.39 3.25
C VAL A 204 -13.93 15.81 3.18
N LYS A 205 -14.74 15.36 4.14
CA LYS A 205 -16.19 15.56 4.14
C LYS A 205 -16.60 16.94 4.64
N HIS A 206 -15.97 17.45 5.70
CA HIS A 206 -16.40 18.68 6.38
C HIS A 206 -15.55 19.91 6.08
N GLU A 207 -14.23 19.78 5.96
CA GLU A 207 -13.36 20.94 5.71
C GLU A 207 -13.21 21.24 4.22
N LEU A 208 -13.02 20.21 3.40
CA LEU A 208 -12.84 20.35 1.96
C LEU A 208 -14.17 20.28 1.19
N GLY A 209 -15.22 19.69 1.79
CA GLY A 209 -16.53 19.55 1.16
C GLY A 209 -16.49 18.70 -0.12
N LEU A 210 -15.59 17.72 -0.18
CA LEU A 210 -15.38 16.87 -1.36
C LEU A 210 -16.29 15.64 -1.40
N ALA A 211 -16.99 15.35 -0.29
CA ALA A 211 -17.95 14.25 -0.23
C ALA A 211 -19.06 14.40 -1.28
N ASP A 212 -19.50 13.26 -1.85
CA ASP A 212 -20.64 13.16 -2.77
C ASP A 212 -20.48 13.88 -4.12
N GLN A 213 -19.27 14.34 -4.49
CA GLN A 213 -18.99 15.00 -5.77
C GLN A 213 -18.32 14.04 -6.75
N SER A 214 -19.08 13.48 -7.70
CA SER A 214 -18.60 12.43 -8.63
C SER A 214 -17.67 12.92 -9.75
N ASN A 215 -17.41 14.22 -9.86
CA ASN A 215 -16.60 14.84 -10.91
C ASN A 215 -15.31 15.49 -10.39
N LEU A 216 -14.92 15.21 -9.13
CA LEU A 216 -13.71 15.76 -8.54
C LEU A 216 -12.55 14.76 -8.62
N SER A 217 -11.34 15.31 -8.60
CA SER A 217 -10.09 14.54 -8.54
C SER A 217 -9.29 14.97 -7.32
N LEU A 218 -8.78 13.99 -6.56
CA LEU A 218 -7.94 14.20 -5.38
C LEU A 218 -6.55 13.60 -5.64
N LEU A 219 -5.51 14.35 -5.29
CA LEU A 219 -4.13 13.89 -5.32
C LEU A 219 -3.52 14.04 -3.92
N ASP A 220 -3.08 12.93 -3.34
CA ASP A 220 -2.29 12.90 -2.12
C ASP A 220 -0.89 12.33 -2.43
N THR A 221 0.11 13.21 -2.47
CA THR A 221 1.50 12.86 -2.81
C THR A 221 2.23 12.14 -1.67
N ALA A 222 1.63 12.04 -0.49
CA ALA A 222 2.20 11.40 0.70
C ALA A 222 1.21 10.45 1.37
N CYS A 223 0.38 9.78 0.56
CA CYS A 223 -0.85 9.11 1.00
C CYS A 223 -0.71 7.99 2.03
N GLY A 224 0.50 7.49 2.30
CA GLY A 224 0.69 6.36 3.21
C GLY A 224 -0.13 5.16 2.75
N THR A 225 -1.03 4.68 3.60
CA THR A 225 -2.00 3.61 3.27
C THR A 225 -3.27 4.09 2.58
N GLY A 226 -3.38 5.39 2.27
CA GLY A 226 -4.43 5.95 1.43
C GLY A 226 -5.63 6.52 2.18
N ALA A 227 -5.53 6.83 3.47
CA ALA A 227 -6.67 7.27 4.29
C ALA A 227 -7.49 8.42 3.67
N PHE A 228 -6.83 9.45 3.11
CA PHE A 228 -7.51 10.55 2.41
C PHE A 228 -8.17 10.11 1.09
N LEU A 229 -7.53 9.21 0.35
CA LEU A 229 -8.06 8.69 -0.90
C LEU A 229 -9.29 7.80 -0.65
N CYS A 230 -9.24 6.94 0.37
CA CYS A 230 -10.39 6.15 0.81
C CYS A 230 -11.55 7.05 1.25
N ALA A 231 -11.30 8.05 2.09
CA ALA A 231 -12.33 8.99 2.55
C ALA A 231 -12.99 9.79 1.42
N ALA A 232 -12.33 9.95 0.27
CA ALA A 232 -12.84 10.70 -0.88
C ALA A 232 -13.74 9.88 -1.81
N ILE A 233 -13.67 8.54 -1.75
CA ILE A 233 -14.50 7.64 -2.56
C ILE A 233 -15.64 6.99 -1.76
N GLU A 234 -15.71 7.26 -0.45
CA GLU A 234 -16.74 6.79 0.50
C GLU A 234 -17.85 7.81 0.77
#